data_AF-A0A2U3IC00-F1
#
_entry.id   AF-A0A2U3IC00-F1
#
_cell.length_a   1.000
_cell.length_b   1.000
_cell.length_c   1.000
_cell.angle_alpha   90.00
_cell.angle_beta   90.00
_cell.angle_gamma   90.00
#
_symmetry.space_group_name_H-M   'P 1'
#
loop_
_entity.id
_entity.type
_entity.pdbx_description
1 polymer ?
#
loop_
_entity_poly.entity_id
_entity_poly.type
_entity_poly.pdbx_seq_one_letter_code
_entity_poly.pdbx_strand_id
1 'polypeptide(L)' 'MDDSVKTRGYDTILVSDAHTTEDMTQWGAPPPEAVIPHTNLYWRNQRAPGRAGGVIESSEIDLQLPSSSPNNQS' A
#
# COMPACT_ATOMS: atom_id res chain seq x y z
N MET A 1 14.54 -3.69 -13.07
CA MET A 1 13.43 -3.24 -12.21
C MET A 1 13.10 -4.39 -11.25
N ASP A 2 13.63 -4.41 -10.03
CA ASP A 2 13.31 -5.49 -9.07
C ASP A 2 13.24 -5.04 -7.59
N ASP A 3 13.18 -3.74 -7.33
CA ASP A 3 13.24 -3.20 -5.97
C ASP A 3 11.89 -2.84 -5.34
N SER A 4 10.78 -3.15 -6.00
CA SER A 4 9.46 -2.89 -5.42
C SER A 4 9.23 -3.79 -4.19
N VAL A 5 8.61 -3.26 -3.13
CA VAL A 5 8.23 -4.06 -1.94
C VAL A 5 7.44 -5.32 -2.30
N LYS A 6 6.68 -5.28 -3.41
CA LYS A 6 5.97 -6.44 -3.97
C LYS A 6 6.88 -7.57 -4.44
N THR A 7 7.95 -7.26 -5.18
CA THR A 7 8.89 -8.28 -5.67
C THR A 7 9.65 -8.95 -4.53
N ARG A 8 9.87 -8.23 -3.42
CA ARG A 8 10.71 -8.71 -2.30
C ARG A 8 10.09 -9.73 -1.36
N GLY A 9 8.77 -9.92 -1.34
CA GLY A 9 8.19 -10.90 -0.40
C GLY A 9 7.05 -10.39 0.46
N TYR A 10 6.94 -9.07 0.62
CA TYR A 10 6.12 -8.51 1.69
C TYR A 10 4.63 -8.53 1.36
N ASP A 11 3.84 -8.76 2.41
CA ASP A 11 2.46 -8.30 2.46
C ASP A 11 2.47 -6.77 2.48
N THR A 12 1.57 -6.12 1.73
CA THR A 12 1.60 -4.66 1.57
C THR A 12 0.20 -4.10 1.36
N ILE A 13 -0.18 -3.17 2.22
CA ILE A 13 -1.40 -2.36 2.10
C ILE A 13 -0.98 -0.94 1.70
N LEU A 14 -1.65 -0.37 0.69
CA LEU A 14 -1.59 1.07 0.42
C LEU A 14 -2.69 1.78 1.22
N VAL A 15 -2.37 2.90 1.86
CA VAL A 15 -3.35 3.73 2.56
C VAL A 15 -3.82 4.84 1.61
N SER A 16 -5.08 4.84 1.17
CA SER A 16 -5.56 5.62 0.02
C SER A 16 -5.51 7.14 0.18
N ASP A 17 -5.62 7.62 1.41
CA ASP A 17 -5.70 9.04 1.81
C ASP A 17 -4.40 9.55 2.46
N ALA A 18 -3.36 8.72 2.55
CA ALA A 18 -2.09 9.06 3.19
C ALA A 18 -0.89 9.11 2.23
N HIS A 19 -1.14 9.29 0.92
CA HIS A 19 -0.09 9.54 -0.07
C HIS A 19 -0.41 10.74 -0.96
N THR A 20 0.64 11.30 -1.56
CA THR A 20 0.55 12.46 -2.46
C THR A 20 1.68 12.41 -3.50
N THR A 21 1.63 13.33 -4.46
CA THR A 21 2.67 13.53 -5.48
C THR A 21 2.81 15.02 -5.81
N GLU A 22 3.96 15.40 -6.35
CA GLU A 22 4.18 16.74 -6.89
C GLU A 22 3.47 16.92 -8.24
N ASP A 23 3.20 18.18 -8.61
CA ASP A 23 2.73 18.54 -9.94
C ASP A 23 3.90 18.54 -10.94
N MET A 24 3.86 17.58 -11.86
CA MET A 24 4.84 17.44 -12.94
C MET A 24 4.24 17.69 -14.32
N THR A 25 3.10 18.40 -14.40
CA THR A 25 2.40 18.70 -15.67
C THR A 25 3.27 19.46 -16.65
N GLN A 26 4.18 20.32 -16.17
CA GLN A 26 5.15 21.04 -17.01
C GLN A 26 6.06 20.09 -17.83
N TRP A 27 6.21 18.84 -17.37
CA TRP A 27 6.99 17.80 -18.02
C TRP A 27 6.13 16.75 -18.73
N GLY A 28 4.82 17.00 -18.88
CA GLY A 28 3.89 16.14 -19.59
C GLY A 28 3.24 15.03 -18.76
N ALA A 29 3.41 15.03 -17.42
CA ALA A 29 2.70 14.09 -16.54
C ALA A 29 1.21 14.50 -16.35
N PRO A 30 0.30 13.56 -16.07
CA PRO A 30 -1.05 13.89 -15.61
C PRO A 30 -1.01 14.67 -14.28
N PRO A 31 -2.03 15.51 -14.01
CA PRO A 31 -2.06 16.29 -12.78
C PRO A 31 -2.29 15.40 -11.53
N PRO A 32 -1.86 15.85 -10.33
CA PRO A 32 -1.97 15.05 -9.10
C PRO A 32 -3.39 14.54 -8.81
N GLU A 33 -4.44 15.31 -9.12
CA GLU A 33 -5.84 14.89 -8.94
C GLU A 33 -6.24 13.69 -9.81
N ALA A 34 -5.50 13.39 -10.88
CA ALA A 34 -5.69 12.19 -11.69
C ALA A 34 -4.75 11.05 -11.24
N VAL A 35 -3.52 11.37 -10.82
CA VAL A 35 -2.51 10.38 -10.42
C VAL A 35 -2.87 9.64 -9.15
N ILE A 36 -3.39 10.34 -8.12
CA ILE A 36 -3.74 9.74 -6.83
C ILE A 36 -4.87 8.71 -6.99
N PRO A 37 -6.02 9.03 -7.62
CA PRO A 37 -7.07 8.03 -7.87
C PRO A 37 -6.61 6.88 -8.76
N HIS A 38 -5.79 7.15 -9.77
CA HIS A 38 -5.25 6.10 -10.65
C HIS A 38 -4.34 5.14 -9.88
N THR A 39 -3.49 5.66 -8.98
CA THR A 39 -2.65 4.84 -8.10
C THR A 39 -3.52 3.96 -7.19
N ASN A 40 -4.55 4.52 -6.56
CA ASN A 40 -5.49 3.75 -5.73
C ASN A 40 -6.17 2.64 -6.54
N LEU A 41 -6.63 2.92 -7.76
CA LEU A 41 -7.23 1.93 -8.66
C LEU A 41 -6.23 0.81 -9.01
N TYR A 42 -5.02 1.19 -9.40
CA TYR A 42 -3.96 0.24 -9.74
C TYR A 42 -3.67 -0.69 -8.57
N TRP A 43 -3.55 -0.16 -7.34
CA TRP A 43 -3.26 -0.96 -6.15
C TRP A 43 -4.43 -1.85 -5.69
N ARG A 44 -5.69 -1.43 -5.86
CA ARG A 44 -6.85 -2.29 -5.54
C ARG A 44 -6.88 -3.58 -6.36
N ASN A 45 -6.41 -3.51 -7.60
CA ASN A 45 -6.41 -4.64 -8.53
C ASN A 45 -5.14 -5.51 -8.44
N GLN A 46 -4.22 -5.15 -7.55
CA GLN A 46 -2.95 -5.86 -7.43
C GLN A 46 -3.06 -7.02 -6.44
N ARG A 47 -2.88 -8.24 -6.96
CA ARG A 47 -2.92 -9.47 -6.18
C ARG A 47 -1.66 -10.29 -6.43
N ALA A 48 -1.06 -10.81 -5.37
CA ALA A 48 -0.02 -11.82 -5.44
C ALA A 48 -0.52 -13.08 -4.73
N PRO A 49 -0.34 -14.30 -5.30
CA PRO A 49 -0.76 -15.53 -4.66
C PRO A 49 -0.18 -15.68 -3.25
N GLY A 50 -1.05 -16.00 -2.29
CA GLY A 50 -0.64 -16.24 -0.89
C GLY A 50 -0.22 -15.00 -0.11
N ARG A 51 -0.51 -13.78 -0.58
CA ARG A 51 -0.15 -12.53 0.11
C ARG A 51 -1.32 -11.61 0.36
N ALA A 52 -1.26 -10.91 1.49
CA ALA A 52 -2.19 -9.84 1.82
C ALA A 52 -1.77 -8.56 1.09
N GLY A 53 -2.63 -8.13 0.17
CA GLY A 53 -2.49 -6.89 -0.58
C GLY A 53 -3.83 -6.14 -0.64
N GLY A 54 -3.79 -4.82 -0.74
CA GLY A 54 -5.02 -4.04 -0.83
C GLY A 54 -4.83 -2.54 -0.71
N VAL A 55 -5.96 -1.83 -0.69
CA VAL A 55 -6.06 -0.39 -0.45
C VAL A 55 -7.13 -0.17 0.60
N ILE A 56 -6.81 0.56 1.67
CA ILE A 56 -7.75 0.94 2.75
C ILE A 56 -7.58 2.42 3.09
N GLU A 57 -8.59 3.01 3.72
CA GLU A 57 -8.48 4.36 4.27
C GLU A 57 -7.66 4.36 5.57
N SER A 58 -7.04 5.49 5.93
CA SER A 58 -6.26 5.61 7.17
C SER A 58 -7.08 5.29 8.41
N SER A 59 -8.39 5.53 8.40
CA SER A 59 -9.29 5.21 9.51
C SER A 59 -9.50 3.70 9.73
N GLU A 60 -9.15 2.86 8.76
CA GLU A 60 -9.42 1.43 8.78
C GLU A 60 -8.17 0.60 9.10
N ILE A 61 -6.99 1.23 9.23
CA ILE A 61 -5.74 0.51 9.46
C ILE A 61 -5.54 0.13 10.92
N ASP A 62 -5.17 -1.12 11.16
CA ASP A 62 -4.70 -1.62 12.45
C ASP A 62 -3.20 -1.93 12.36
N LEU A 63 -2.40 -1.24 13.17
CA LEU A 63 -0.93 -1.33 13.17
C LEU A 63 -0.37 -2.17 14.32
N GLN A 64 -1.17 -3.06 14.88
CA GLN A 64 -0.71 -3.94 15.95
C GLN A 64 0.58 -4.69 15.57
N LEU A 65 1.59 -4.54 16.43
CA LEU A 65 2.76 -5.41 16.41
C LEU A 65 2.33 -6.83 16.82
N PRO A 66 2.96 -7.89 16.28
CA PRO A 66 2.65 -9.25 16.69
C PRO A 66 2.77 -9.37 18.20
N SER A 67 1.69 -9.78 18.86
CA SER A 67 1.67 -10.00 20.31
C SER A 67 2.69 -11.08 20.65
N SER A 68 3.78 -10.66 21.28
CA SER A 68 4.74 -11.58 21.89
C SER A 68 4.13 -12.09 23.19
N SER A 69 3.19 -13.04 23.09
CA SER A 69 2.77 -13.81 24.26
C SER A 69 3.76 -14.96 24.45
N PRO A 70 4.61 -14.97 25.51
CA PRO A 70 5.38 -16.14 25.84
C PRO A 70 4.41 -17.24 26.27
N ASN A 71 4.49 -18.35 25.55
CA ASN A 71 3.82 -19.59 25.85
C ASN A 71 4.14 -20.02 27.29
N ASN A 72 3.17 -19.92 28.20
CA ASN A 72 3.21 -20.62 29.47
C ASN A 72 1.80 -20.94 29.94
N GLN A 73 1.31 -22.13 29.57
CA GLN A 73 0.55 -22.95 30.49
C GLN A 73 1.04 -24.40 30.35
N SER A 74 1.64 -24.83 31.45
CA SER A 74 2.01 -26.16 31.90
C SER A 74 0.92 -27.23 31.78
#